data_AF-A0A9E6W066-F1
#
_entry.id   AF-A0A9E6W066-F1
#
_cell.length_a   1.000
_cell.length_b   1.000
_cell.length_c   1.000
_cell.angle_alpha   90.00
_cell.angle_beta   90.00
_cell.angle_gamma   90.00
#
_symmetry.space_group_name_H-M   'P 1'
#
loop_
_entity.id
_entity.type
_entity.pdbx_description
1 polymer ?
#
loop_
_entity_poly.entity_id
_entity_poly.type
_entity_poly.pdbx_seq_one_letter_code
_entity_poly.pdbx_strand_id
1 'polypeptide(L)'
;KWIETASGENSLGRIPLVTLYTGRTGYLAAEPPLEDLAFLNLEHYQIRSDQRNALNVASFPILAASGYNPEIDGPIEVGPNKVLTTSESEGRYYYVESSGAALEAGARELEALEKAMQLFGLQFETPKEAETATGRALDAADALSPLSAMAMNLEDSLNALLALFADWLDIPRSGSIGVSANFGAQKASGDELSFLLEARKLGDVSAEDLLREAKSRGLLSDSLKVNAAPD
;
A
#
# COMPACT_ATOMS: atom_id res chain seq x y z
N LYS A 1 20.56 33.24 26.15
CA LYS A 1 19.65 33.91 27.12
C LYS A 1 18.27 33.89 26.48
N TRP A 2 17.29 33.21 27.09
CA TRP A 2 15.93 33.16 26.55
C TRP A 2 15.23 34.50 26.81
N ILE A 3 14.51 34.99 25.82
CA ILE A 3 13.76 36.25 25.87
C ILE A 3 12.34 35.90 25.43
N GLU A 4 11.37 36.28 26.24
CA GLU A 4 9.95 36.09 25.93
C GLU A 4 9.51 37.12 24.88
N THR A 5 9.00 36.63 23.75
CA THR A 5 8.60 37.49 22.62
C THR A 5 7.11 37.88 22.69
N ALA A 6 6.26 37.03 23.29
CA ALA A 6 4.83 37.27 23.46
C ALA A 6 4.21 36.33 24.50
N SER A 7 3.09 36.77 25.09
CA SER A 7 2.28 36.02 26.05
C SER A 7 0.78 36.22 25.77
N GLY A 8 -0.06 35.26 26.12
CA GLY A 8 -1.51 35.35 26.04
C GLY A 8 -2.20 34.39 27.02
N GLU A 9 -3.46 34.64 27.31
CA GLU A 9 -4.26 33.79 28.20
C GLU A 9 -4.86 32.61 27.42
N ASN A 10 -4.67 31.39 27.93
CA ASN A 10 -5.26 30.20 27.31
C ASN A 10 -6.71 30.04 27.80
N SER A 11 -7.67 30.46 26.98
CA SER A 11 -9.11 30.38 27.27
C SER A 11 -9.62 28.97 27.54
N LEU A 12 -8.93 27.92 27.06
CA LEU A 12 -9.31 26.52 27.26
C LEU A 12 -8.83 25.94 28.61
N GLY A 13 -7.89 26.60 29.30
CA GLY A 13 -7.33 26.12 30.57
C GLY A 13 -6.54 24.80 30.50
N ARG A 14 -6.38 24.22 29.29
CA ARG A 14 -5.63 22.99 29.01
C ARG A 14 -4.92 23.09 27.66
N ILE A 15 -3.96 22.20 27.41
CA ILE A 15 -3.26 22.13 26.11
C ILE A 15 -4.23 21.50 25.08
N PRO A 16 -4.58 22.19 23.98
CA PRO A 16 -5.47 21.65 22.94
C PRO A 16 -4.71 20.70 22.02
N LEU A 17 -4.46 19.48 22.50
CA LEU A 17 -3.76 18.42 21.76
C LEU A 17 -4.65 17.20 21.65
N VAL A 18 -4.86 16.71 20.42
CA VAL A 18 -5.47 15.41 20.14
C VAL A 18 -4.44 14.51 19.51
N THR A 19 -4.38 13.27 19.96
CA THR A 19 -3.39 12.29 19.51
C THR A 19 -4.07 11.19 18.73
N LEU A 20 -3.67 11.03 17.48
CA LEU A 20 -4.04 9.88 16.64
C LEU A 20 -2.95 8.82 16.77
N TYR A 21 -3.33 7.59 17.10
CA TYR A 21 -2.41 6.46 17.17
C TYR A 21 -2.83 5.35 16.19
N THR A 22 -1.87 4.87 15.42
CA THR A 22 -2.00 3.69 14.55
C THR A 22 -1.57 2.40 15.25
N GLY A 23 -0.69 2.50 16.26
CA GLY A 23 -0.16 1.38 17.04
C GLY A 23 0.48 1.88 18.34
N ARG A 24 -0.33 2.28 19.32
CA ARG A 24 0.14 2.99 20.52
C ARG A 24 1.06 2.11 21.37
N THR A 25 2.30 2.56 21.59
CA THR A 25 3.28 1.92 22.48
C THR A 25 3.53 2.72 23.76
N GLY A 26 3.17 4.00 23.77
CA GLY A 26 3.35 4.88 24.93
C GLY A 26 2.57 6.19 24.84
N TYR A 27 2.97 7.18 25.65
CA TYR A 27 2.47 8.55 25.53
C TYR A 27 3.18 9.24 24.36
N LEU A 28 2.42 9.72 23.38
CA LEU A 28 2.94 10.32 22.13
C LEU A 28 3.93 9.42 21.39
N ALA A 29 3.78 8.09 21.55
CA ALA A 29 4.61 7.09 20.91
C ALA A 29 3.74 6.00 20.28
N ALA A 30 4.03 5.70 19.01
CA ALA A 30 3.41 4.63 18.27
C ALA A 30 4.41 3.97 17.32
N GLU A 31 4.17 2.70 17.06
CA GLU A 31 4.87 1.94 16.03
C GLU A 31 4.20 2.18 14.67
N PRO A 32 4.97 2.52 13.61
CA PRO A 32 4.42 2.70 12.28
C PRO A 32 3.92 1.35 11.73
N PRO A 33 2.64 1.25 11.31
CA PRO A 33 2.08 -0.03 10.87
C PRO A 33 2.77 -0.56 9.60
N LEU A 34 3.35 0.31 8.78
CA LEU A 34 4.02 -0.04 7.52
C LEU A 34 5.54 -0.10 7.66
N GLU A 35 6.09 -0.18 8.87
CA GLU A 35 7.54 -0.22 9.10
C GLU A 35 8.20 -1.42 8.40
N ASP A 36 7.66 -2.62 8.59
CA ASP A 36 8.16 -3.83 7.92
C ASP A 36 8.10 -3.71 6.39
N LEU A 37 7.02 -3.11 5.85
CA LEU A 37 6.91 -2.84 4.42
C LEU A 37 7.97 -1.84 3.93
N ALA A 38 8.36 -0.87 4.77
CA ALA A 38 9.43 0.05 4.44
C ALA A 38 10.79 -0.65 4.33
N PHE A 39 11.06 -1.65 5.19
CA PHE A 39 12.26 -2.48 5.08
C PHE A 39 12.23 -3.37 3.84
N LEU A 40 11.09 -3.99 3.52
CA LEU A 40 10.93 -4.76 2.28
C LEU A 40 11.12 -3.88 1.03
N ASN A 41 10.64 -2.64 1.05
CA ASN A 41 10.87 -1.67 -0.03
C ASN A 41 12.35 -1.34 -0.23
N LEU A 42 13.10 -1.22 0.87
CA LEU A 42 14.54 -0.96 0.82
C LEU A 42 15.28 -2.15 0.18
N GLU A 43 14.97 -3.37 0.62
CA GLU A 43 15.51 -4.60 0.04
C GLU A 43 15.17 -4.72 -1.45
N HIS A 44 13.91 -4.43 -1.82
CA HIS A 44 13.46 -4.42 -3.22
C HIS A 44 14.28 -3.47 -4.08
N TYR A 45 14.49 -2.24 -3.60
CA TYR A 45 15.28 -1.25 -4.31
C TYR A 45 16.74 -1.71 -4.51
N GLN A 46 17.35 -2.30 -3.49
CA GLN A 46 18.74 -2.79 -3.54
C GLN A 46 18.87 -3.92 -4.57
N ILE A 47 18.06 -4.97 -4.46
CA ILE A 47 18.09 -6.12 -5.38
C ILE A 47 17.83 -5.68 -6.82
N ARG A 48 16.81 -4.82 -7.02
CA ARG A 48 16.47 -4.31 -8.35
C ARG A 48 17.61 -3.48 -8.95
N SER A 49 18.29 -2.67 -8.14
CA SER A 49 19.43 -1.87 -8.58
C SER A 49 20.59 -2.76 -9.03
N ASP A 50 20.94 -3.75 -8.21
CA ASP A 50 22.03 -4.68 -8.50
C ASP A 50 21.72 -5.55 -9.72
N GLN A 51 20.49 -6.02 -9.85
CA GLN A 51 20.05 -6.78 -11.01
C GLN A 51 20.16 -5.95 -12.30
N ARG A 52 19.79 -4.65 -12.25
CA ARG A 52 19.93 -3.76 -13.40
C ARG A 52 21.40 -3.55 -13.79
N ASN A 53 22.28 -3.43 -12.80
CA ASN A 53 23.71 -3.35 -13.04
C ASN A 53 24.25 -4.65 -13.66
N ALA A 54 23.86 -5.81 -13.12
CA ALA A 54 24.27 -7.11 -13.64
C ALA A 54 23.77 -7.35 -15.07
N LEU A 55 22.51 -6.98 -15.36
CA LEU A 55 21.96 -7.01 -16.72
C LEU A 55 22.74 -6.13 -17.68
N ASN A 56 23.11 -4.92 -17.24
CA ASN A 56 23.92 -4.01 -18.04
C ASN A 56 25.27 -4.64 -18.41
N VAL A 57 25.99 -5.19 -17.43
CA VAL A 57 27.28 -5.87 -17.66
C VAL A 57 27.11 -7.09 -18.57
N ALA A 58 26.10 -7.92 -18.32
CA ALA A 58 25.83 -9.11 -19.13
C ALA A 58 25.40 -8.79 -20.57
N SER A 59 24.86 -7.60 -20.82
CA SER A 59 24.48 -7.13 -22.17
C SER A 59 25.67 -6.74 -23.04
N PHE A 60 26.88 -6.64 -22.46
CA PHE A 60 28.12 -6.33 -23.17
C PHE A 60 29.07 -7.53 -23.10
N PRO A 61 28.90 -8.55 -23.96
CA PRO A 61 29.77 -9.71 -23.97
C PRO A 61 31.20 -9.34 -24.34
N ILE A 62 32.15 -10.02 -23.70
CA ILE A 62 33.58 -9.78 -23.93
C ILE A 62 34.04 -10.68 -25.07
N LEU A 63 34.66 -10.10 -26.09
CA LEU A 63 35.32 -10.86 -27.15
C LEU A 63 36.59 -11.51 -26.59
N ALA A 64 36.64 -12.84 -26.60
CA ALA A 64 37.80 -13.63 -26.24
C ALA A 64 38.40 -14.32 -27.47
N ALA A 65 39.70 -14.57 -27.41
CA ALA A 65 40.44 -15.30 -28.44
C ALA A 65 41.24 -16.43 -27.79
N SER A 66 41.30 -17.57 -28.47
CA SER A 66 42.19 -18.69 -28.14
C SER A 66 43.12 -18.93 -29.31
N GLY A 67 44.40 -19.27 -29.04
CA GLY A 67 45.42 -19.43 -30.08
C GLY A 67 45.95 -18.12 -30.69
N TYR A 68 45.55 -16.96 -30.17
CA TYR A 68 46.01 -15.66 -30.64
C TYR A 68 47.41 -15.32 -30.09
N ASN A 69 48.34 -14.98 -30.99
CA ASN A 69 49.67 -14.51 -30.62
C ASN A 69 49.90 -13.08 -31.15
N PRO A 70 50.05 -12.07 -30.26
CA PRO A 70 50.18 -10.67 -30.67
C PRO A 70 51.43 -10.38 -31.52
N GLU A 71 52.47 -11.21 -31.45
CA GLU A 71 53.70 -11.04 -32.26
C GLU A 71 53.55 -11.52 -33.71
N ILE A 72 52.63 -12.47 -33.96
CA ILE A 72 52.43 -13.10 -35.27
C ILE A 72 51.18 -12.54 -35.96
N ASP A 73 50.09 -12.39 -35.21
CA ASP A 73 48.76 -12.07 -35.74
C ASP A 73 48.49 -10.55 -35.82
N GLY A 74 49.35 -9.72 -35.21
CA GLY A 74 49.16 -8.27 -35.14
C GLY A 74 48.02 -7.85 -34.19
N PRO A 75 47.76 -6.56 -33.98
CA PRO A 75 46.78 -6.08 -33.00
C PRO A 75 45.34 -6.48 -33.35
N ILE A 76 44.53 -6.81 -32.33
CA ILE A 76 43.10 -7.09 -32.49
C ILE A 76 42.36 -5.79 -32.80
N GLU A 77 41.91 -5.63 -34.05
CA GLU A 77 41.04 -4.53 -34.49
C GLU A 77 39.63 -5.04 -34.77
N VAL A 78 38.66 -4.60 -33.97
CA VAL A 78 37.24 -4.93 -34.15
C VAL A 78 36.56 -3.79 -34.93
N GLY A 79 35.98 -4.10 -36.10
CA GLY A 79 35.27 -3.12 -36.92
C GLY A 79 34.47 -3.76 -38.06
N PRO A 80 33.52 -3.03 -38.68
CA PRO A 80 32.54 -3.59 -39.64
C PRO A 80 33.16 -4.15 -40.93
N ASN A 81 34.39 -3.76 -41.26
CA ASN A 81 35.11 -4.22 -42.46
C ASN A 81 36.44 -4.93 -42.12
N LYS A 82 36.57 -5.46 -40.88
CA LYS A 82 37.78 -6.13 -40.40
C LYS A 82 37.48 -7.60 -40.14
N VAL A 83 38.37 -8.47 -40.58
CA VAL A 83 38.27 -9.93 -40.37
C VAL A 83 39.20 -10.31 -39.24
N LEU A 84 38.67 -11.03 -38.25
CA LEU A 84 39.46 -11.59 -37.15
C LEU A 84 40.12 -12.88 -37.62
N THR A 85 41.45 -12.96 -37.52
CA THR A 85 42.24 -14.12 -37.93
C THR A 85 43.20 -14.54 -36.81
N THR A 86 43.59 -15.81 -36.81
CA THR A 86 44.59 -16.37 -35.90
C THR A 86 45.43 -17.37 -36.67
N SER A 87 46.73 -17.41 -36.38
CA SER A 87 47.70 -18.28 -37.04
C SER A 87 47.63 -19.74 -36.58
N GLU A 88 47.04 -20.01 -35.41
CA GLU A 88 46.89 -21.37 -34.90
C GLU A 88 45.70 -22.11 -35.51
N SER A 89 45.90 -23.39 -35.84
CA SER A 89 44.89 -24.20 -36.55
C SER A 89 43.62 -24.45 -35.73
N GLU A 90 43.76 -24.49 -34.40
CA GLU A 90 42.65 -24.65 -33.43
C GLU A 90 42.25 -23.31 -32.79
N GLY A 91 42.80 -22.19 -33.27
CA GLY A 91 42.51 -20.86 -32.74
C GLY A 91 41.10 -20.40 -33.10
N ARG A 92 40.41 -19.76 -32.16
CA ARG A 92 39.05 -19.24 -32.36
C ARG A 92 38.80 -17.96 -31.57
N TYR A 93 38.00 -17.08 -32.17
CA TYR A 93 37.38 -15.93 -31.50
C TYR A 93 35.94 -16.27 -31.13
N TYR A 94 35.53 -15.91 -29.92
CA TYR A 94 34.19 -16.17 -29.41
C TYR A 94 33.80 -15.11 -28.36
N TYR A 95 32.51 -14.88 -28.21
CA TYR A 95 32.00 -14.03 -27.16
C TYR A 95 31.86 -14.83 -25.86
N VAL A 96 32.39 -14.28 -24.77
CA VAL A 96 32.21 -14.80 -23.41
C VAL A 96 31.01 -14.09 -22.80
N GLU A 97 29.93 -14.84 -22.67
CA GLU A 97 28.71 -14.43 -22.01
C GLU A 97 28.56 -15.15 -20.67
N SER A 98 27.94 -14.48 -19.70
CA SER A 98 27.50 -15.19 -18.49
C SER A 98 26.34 -16.14 -18.87
N SER A 99 26.23 -17.28 -18.20
CA SER A 99 25.13 -18.24 -18.43
C SER A 99 23.72 -17.69 -18.13
N GLY A 100 23.61 -16.48 -17.59
CA GLY A 100 22.32 -15.83 -17.25
C GLY A 100 21.63 -16.42 -16.02
N ALA A 101 22.07 -17.57 -15.51
CA ALA A 101 21.43 -18.26 -14.38
C ALA A 101 21.35 -17.39 -13.11
N ALA A 102 22.37 -16.58 -12.84
CA ALA A 102 22.37 -15.65 -11.71
C ALA A 102 21.36 -14.48 -11.90
N LEU A 103 21.14 -14.05 -13.15
CA LEU A 103 20.17 -13.00 -13.48
C LEU A 103 18.73 -13.51 -13.32
N GLU A 104 18.49 -14.77 -13.72
CA GLU A 104 17.20 -15.44 -13.50
C GLU A 104 16.93 -15.68 -12.01
N ALA A 105 17.94 -16.08 -11.24
CA ALA A 105 17.81 -16.25 -9.80
C ALA A 105 17.41 -14.92 -9.12
N GLY A 106 18.08 -13.82 -9.46
CA GLY A 106 17.72 -12.49 -8.95
C GLY A 106 16.32 -12.03 -9.38
N ALA A 107 15.86 -12.39 -10.59
CA ALA A 107 14.49 -12.09 -11.02
C ALA A 107 13.44 -12.83 -10.18
N ARG A 108 13.68 -14.11 -9.89
CA ARG A 108 12.78 -14.92 -9.04
C ARG A 108 12.75 -14.42 -7.60
N GLU A 109 13.89 -13.96 -7.08
CA GLU A 109 13.98 -13.35 -5.76
C GLU A 109 13.15 -12.06 -5.69
N LEU A 110 13.26 -11.19 -6.71
CA LEU A 110 12.46 -9.97 -6.80
C LEU A 110 10.95 -10.27 -6.86
N GLU A 111 10.54 -11.27 -7.65
CA GLU A 111 9.14 -11.71 -7.70
C GLU A 111 8.65 -12.28 -6.36
N ALA A 112 9.50 -13.01 -5.63
CA ALA A 112 9.16 -13.55 -4.33
C ALA A 112 8.99 -12.43 -3.29
N LEU A 113 9.85 -11.41 -3.34
CA LEU A 113 9.78 -10.24 -2.49
C LEU A 113 8.51 -9.42 -2.76
N GLU A 114 8.17 -9.18 -4.04
CA GLU A 114 6.93 -8.49 -4.41
C GLU A 114 5.68 -9.23 -3.93
N LYS A 115 5.67 -10.56 -3.99
CA LYS A 115 4.59 -11.38 -3.41
C LYS A 115 4.52 -11.22 -1.88
N ALA A 116 5.65 -11.21 -1.19
CA ALA A 116 5.68 -10.98 0.26
C ALA A 116 5.14 -9.59 0.62
N MET A 117 5.49 -8.55 -0.14
CA MET A 117 4.97 -7.20 0.01
C MET A 117 3.45 -7.12 -0.22
N GLN A 118 2.94 -7.82 -1.24
CA GLN A 118 1.50 -7.92 -1.49
C GLN A 118 0.77 -8.61 -0.33
N LEU A 119 1.31 -9.73 0.17
CA LEU A 119 0.75 -10.44 1.32
C LEU A 119 0.73 -9.56 2.56
N PHE A 120 1.78 -8.77 2.80
CA PHE A 120 1.81 -7.80 3.91
C PHE A 120 0.70 -6.75 3.78
N GLY A 121 0.45 -6.22 2.58
CA GLY A 121 -0.68 -5.31 2.33
C GLY A 121 -2.03 -5.95 2.66
N LEU A 122 -2.22 -7.21 2.29
CA LEU A 122 -3.45 -7.97 2.57
C LEU A 122 -3.67 -8.25 4.07
N GLN A 123 -2.62 -8.24 4.90
CA GLN A 123 -2.77 -8.41 6.35
C GLN A 123 -3.54 -7.26 7.01
N PHE A 124 -3.59 -6.07 6.39
CA PHE A 124 -4.41 -4.96 6.88
C PHE A 124 -5.90 -5.14 6.60
N GLU A 125 -6.23 -5.86 5.52
CA GLU A 125 -7.60 -6.20 5.16
C GLU A 125 -8.08 -7.47 5.86
N THR A 126 -7.16 -8.41 6.12
CA THR A 126 -7.50 -9.69 6.72
C THR A 126 -7.79 -9.53 8.21
N PRO A 127 -8.97 -9.95 8.70
CA PRO A 127 -9.27 -9.99 10.11
C PRO A 127 -8.26 -10.84 10.90
N LYS A 128 -7.80 -10.36 12.05
CA LYS A 128 -7.09 -11.24 12.99
C LYS A 128 -8.10 -12.19 13.63
N GLU A 129 -7.95 -13.50 13.41
CA GLU A 129 -8.73 -14.50 14.12
C GLU A 129 -8.41 -14.41 15.62
N ALA A 130 -9.37 -13.92 16.41
CA ALA A 130 -9.32 -14.12 17.84
C ALA A 130 -9.58 -15.61 18.10
N GLU A 131 -8.56 -16.33 18.58
CA GLU A 131 -8.76 -17.67 19.15
C GLU A 131 -9.75 -17.55 20.31
N THR A 132 -11.04 -17.81 20.06
CA THR A 132 -12.00 -18.53 20.91
C THR A 132 -13.46 -18.36 20.43
N ALA A 133 -14.09 -19.51 20.13
CA ALA A 133 -15.53 -19.79 20.11
C ALA A 133 -16.47 -19.06 19.13
N THR A 134 -16.76 -19.77 18.03
CA THR A 134 -18.11 -20.08 17.50
C THR A 134 -19.04 -18.91 17.12
N GLY A 135 -19.23 -18.73 15.81
CA GLY A 135 -20.45 -18.19 15.19
C GLY A 135 -20.61 -16.67 15.13
N ARG A 136 -20.14 -15.93 16.14
CA ARG A 136 -20.11 -14.45 16.13
C ARG A 136 -18.79 -13.86 15.62
N ALA A 137 -17.82 -14.73 15.34
CA ALA A 137 -16.49 -14.35 14.90
C ALA A 137 -16.48 -13.77 13.47
N LEU A 138 -17.41 -14.14 12.59
CA LEU A 138 -17.43 -13.63 11.21
C LEU A 138 -17.84 -12.15 11.15
N ASP A 139 -18.90 -11.74 11.86
CA ASP A 139 -19.31 -10.32 11.91
C ASP A 139 -18.32 -9.46 12.73
N ALA A 140 -17.67 -10.05 13.74
CA ALA A 140 -16.63 -9.38 14.52
C ALA A 140 -15.30 -9.30 13.77
N ALA A 141 -15.03 -10.22 12.84
CA ALA A 141 -13.81 -10.27 12.06
C ALA A 141 -13.70 -9.05 11.12
N ASP A 142 -14.79 -8.68 10.44
CA ASP A 142 -14.83 -7.46 9.62
C ASP A 142 -14.58 -6.18 10.46
N ALA A 143 -15.03 -6.19 11.72
CA ALA A 143 -14.77 -5.13 12.70
C ALA A 143 -13.37 -5.19 13.34
N LEU A 144 -12.63 -6.30 13.18
CA LEU A 144 -11.30 -6.52 13.77
C LEU A 144 -10.14 -6.37 12.78
N SER A 145 -10.39 -5.88 11.55
CA SER A 145 -9.30 -5.57 10.64
C SER A 145 -8.44 -4.44 11.25
N PRO A 146 -7.09 -4.55 11.19
CA PRO A 146 -6.22 -3.47 11.65
C PRO A 146 -6.55 -2.12 10.98
N LEU A 147 -6.99 -2.15 9.73
CA LEU A 147 -7.38 -0.96 8.97
C LEU A 147 -8.68 -0.33 9.48
N SER A 148 -9.69 -1.13 9.81
CA SER A 148 -10.94 -0.68 10.44
C SER A 148 -10.65 -0.01 11.79
N ALA A 149 -9.80 -0.61 12.62
CA ALA A 149 -9.40 -0.04 13.90
C ALA A 149 -8.69 1.32 13.75
N MET A 150 -7.82 1.47 12.74
CA MET A 150 -7.19 2.76 12.44
C MET A 150 -8.20 3.81 11.97
N ALA A 151 -9.18 3.44 11.15
CA ALA A 151 -10.23 4.34 10.69
C ALA A 151 -11.13 4.81 11.85
N MET A 152 -11.49 3.91 12.77
CA MET A 152 -12.23 4.27 13.99
C MET A 152 -11.41 5.22 14.87
N ASN A 153 -10.12 4.96 15.09
CA ASN A 153 -9.25 5.85 15.84
C ASN A 153 -9.13 7.24 15.19
N LEU A 154 -9.15 7.30 13.86
CA LEU A 154 -9.17 8.56 13.11
C LEU A 154 -10.50 9.30 13.34
N GLU A 155 -11.63 8.61 13.25
CA GLU A 155 -12.95 9.18 13.54
C GLU A 155 -13.01 9.78 14.94
N ASP A 156 -12.60 9.02 15.95
CA ASP A 156 -12.59 9.46 17.35
C ASP A 156 -11.67 10.68 17.53
N SER A 157 -10.49 10.67 16.90
CA SER A 157 -9.55 11.79 16.98
C SER A 157 -10.11 13.05 16.31
N LEU A 158 -10.78 12.92 15.17
CA LEU A 158 -11.41 14.05 14.48
C LEU A 158 -12.59 14.61 15.29
N ASN A 159 -13.39 13.73 15.90
CA ASN A 159 -14.50 14.14 16.76
C ASN A 159 -14.00 14.84 18.05
N ALA A 160 -12.93 14.34 18.66
CA ALA A 160 -12.28 15.01 19.80
C ALA A 160 -11.74 16.40 19.41
N LEU A 161 -11.21 16.53 18.19
CA LEU A 161 -10.72 17.80 17.66
C LEU A 161 -11.88 18.79 17.39
N LEU A 162 -13.02 18.32 16.88
CA LEU A 162 -14.23 19.15 16.75
C LEU A 162 -14.78 19.59 18.11
N ALA A 163 -14.74 18.73 19.12
CA ALA A 163 -15.11 19.10 20.48
C ALA A 163 -14.19 20.20 21.05
N LEU A 164 -12.87 20.10 20.81
CA LEU A 164 -11.93 21.16 21.20
C LEU A 164 -12.22 22.50 20.51
N PHE A 165 -12.59 22.48 19.22
CA PHE A 165 -12.98 23.70 18.53
C PHE A 165 -14.29 24.29 19.07
N ALA A 166 -15.26 23.44 19.42
CA ALA A 166 -16.50 23.90 20.04
C ALA A 166 -16.23 24.56 21.40
N ASP A 167 -15.39 23.94 22.24
CA ASP A 167 -14.96 24.50 23.53
C ASP A 167 -14.22 25.84 23.34
N TRP A 168 -13.41 25.97 22.27
CA TRP A 168 -12.65 27.20 22.01
C TRP A 168 -13.55 28.34 21.53
N LEU A 169 -14.55 28.03 20.71
CA LEU A 169 -15.49 29.01 20.17
C LEU A 169 -16.68 29.28 21.11
N ASP A 170 -16.73 28.63 22.28
CA ASP A 170 -17.85 28.68 23.23
C ASP A 170 -19.18 28.27 22.57
N ILE A 171 -19.13 27.26 21.70
CA ILE A 171 -20.29 26.70 21.01
C ILE A 171 -20.79 25.49 21.81
N PRO A 172 -22.07 25.44 22.22
CA PRO A 172 -22.58 24.41 23.13
C PRO A 172 -22.66 23.00 22.54
N ARG A 173 -22.51 22.84 21.23
CA ARG A 173 -22.58 21.55 20.54
C ARG A 173 -21.59 21.48 19.40
N SER A 174 -20.66 20.54 19.47
CA SER A 174 -19.79 20.20 18.35
C SER A 174 -20.56 19.42 17.28
N GLY A 175 -20.15 19.55 16.02
CA GLY A 175 -20.53 18.60 14.98
C GLY A 175 -19.90 17.23 15.22
N SER A 176 -20.32 16.24 14.43
CA SER A 176 -19.71 14.90 14.38
C SER A 176 -19.31 14.57 12.95
N ILE A 177 -18.16 13.94 12.80
CA ILE A 177 -17.70 13.32 11.56
C ILE A 177 -17.82 11.81 11.75
N GLY A 178 -18.41 11.14 10.76
CA GLY A 178 -18.37 9.68 10.64
C GLY A 178 -17.37 9.30 9.55
N VAL A 179 -16.52 8.32 9.83
CA VAL A 179 -15.58 7.74 8.86
C VAL A 179 -16.09 6.36 8.50
N SER A 180 -16.64 6.21 7.29
CA SER A 180 -17.09 4.92 6.80
C SER A 180 -15.90 4.01 6.49
N ALA A 181 -15.62 3.08 7.39
CA ALA A 181 -14.59 2.06 7.28
C ALA A 181 -15.09 0.82 6.51
N ASN A 182 -15.47 0.98 5.24
CA ASN A 182 -15.89 -0.14 4.39
C ASN A 182 -14.69 -0.79 3.72
N PHE A 183 -13.87 -1.50 4.50
CA PHE A 183 -12.72 -2.25 4.01
C PHE A 183 -13.13 -3.70 3.80
N GLY A 184 -13.29 -4.10 2.53
CA GLY A 184 -13.83 -5.41 2.20
C GLY A 184 -15.31 -5.36 1.81
N ALA A 185 -15.68 -4.45 0.91
CA ALA A 185 -16.93 -4.62 0.16
C ALA A 185 -16.85 -5.97 -0.59
N GLN A 186 -17.30 -7.06 0.06
CA GLN A 186 -17.95 -8.15 -0.65
C GLN A 186 -18.85 -7.45 -1.66
N LYS A 187 -18.63 -7.69 -2.95
CA LYS A 187 -19.52 -7.21 -4.01
C LYS A 187 -20.94 -7.50 -3.53
N ALA A 188 -21.68 -6.46 -3.17
CA ALA A 188 -23.02 -6.61 -2.66
C ALA A 188 -23.77 -7.50 -3.64
N SER A 189 -24.20 -8.67 -3.16
CA SER A 189 -24.84 -9.66 -4.01
C SER A 189 -26.15 -9.06 -4.52
N GLY A 190 -26.56 -9.39 -5.76
CA GLY A 190 -27.84 -8.92 -6.31
C GLY A 190 -29.05 -9.28 -5.43
N ASP A 191 -28.89 -10.26 -4.54
CA ASP A 191 -29.89 -10.72 -3.59
C ASP A 191 -30.13 -9.72 -2.45
N GLU A 192 -29.11 -9.01 -1.96
CA GLU A 192 -29.27 -7.99 -0.91
C GLU A 192 -30.05 -6.76 -1.39
N LEU A 193 -29.82 -6.34 -2.64
CA LEU A 193 -30.59 -5.25 -3.25
C LEU A 193 -32.06 -5.67 -3.40
N SER A 194 -32.30 -6.93 -3.75
CA SER A 194 -33.65 -7.48 -3.90
C SER A 194 -34.40 -7.50 -2.56
N PHE A 195 -33.72 -7.89 -1.48
CA PHE A 195 -34.24 -7.83 -0.11
C PHE A 195 -34.57 -6.40 0.33
N LEU A 196 -33.66 -5.43 0.11
CA LEU A 196 -33.90 -4.03 0.47
C LEU A 196 -35.08 -3.43 -0.30
N LEU A 197 -35.21 -3.76 -1.59
CA LEU A 197 -36.35 -3.35 -2.41
C LEU A 197 -37.67 -3.99 -1.93
N GLU A 198 -37.63 -5.24 -1.46
CA GLU A 198 -38.79 -5.92 -0.90
C GLU A 198 -39.20 -5.31 0.45
N ALA A 199 -38.24 -5.05 1.35
CA ALA A 199 -38.48 -4.36 2.62
C ALA A 199 -39.07 -2.95 2.42
N ARG A 200 -38.66 -2.24 1.35
CA ARG A 200 -39.29 -0.97 0.96
C ARG A 200 -40.71 -1.14 0.45
N LYS A 201 -40.99 -2.18 -0.35
CA LYS A 201 -42.35 -2.49 -0.83
C LYS A 201 -43.30 -2.86 0.31
N LEU A 202 -42.79 -3.54 1.34
CA LEU A 202 -43.51 -3.89 2.56
C LEU A 202 -43.72 -2.67 3.49
N GLY A 203 -42.95 -1.60 3.31
CA GLY A 203 -43.07 -0.36 4.08
C GLY A 203 -42.20 -0.32 5.34
N ASP A 204 -41.37 -1.32 5.55
CA ASP A 204 -40.49 -1.44 6.74
C ASP A 204 -39.30 -0.48 6.70
N VAL A 205 -38.93 0.00 5.49
CA VAL A 205 -37.78 0.89 5.27
C VAL A 205 -38.22 2.14 4.51
N SER A 206 -37.73 3.31 4.93
CA SER A 206 -38.00 4.58 4.23
C SER A 206 -37.21 4.65 2.90
N ALA A 207 -37.63 5.52 1.97
CA ALA A 207 -36.88 5.70 0.72
C ALA A 207 -35.47 6.25 0.98
N GLU A 208 -35.33 7.11 1.99
CA GLU A 208 -34.06 7.70 2.40
C GLU A 208 -33.12 6.67 3.02
N ASP A 209 -33.65 5.80 3.89
CA ASP A 209 -32.87 4.74 4.53
C ASP A 209 -32.42 3.68 3.51
N LEU A 210 -33.29 3.32 2.56
CA LEU A 210 -32.94 2.42 1.44
C LEU A 210 -31.77 3.00 0.62
N LEU A 211 -31.85 4.28 0.25
CA LEU A 211 -30.81 4.94 -0.55
C LEU A 211 -29.50 5.07 0.22
N ARG A 212 -29.56 5.37 1.52
CA ARG A 212 -28.38 5.44 2.38
C ARG A 212 -27.70 4.07 2.50
N GLU A 213 -28.47 3.03 2.78
CA GLU A 213 -27.95 1.65 2.85
C GLU A 213 -27.39 1.18 1.51
N ALA A 214 -28.13 1.38 0.41
CA ALA A 214 -27.68 0.98 -0.93
C ALA A 214 -26.42 1.72 -1.39
N LYS A 215 -26.25 3.00 -1.03
CA LYS A 215 -25.00 3.75 -1.27
C LYS A 215 -23.86 3.23 -0.39
N SER A 216 -24.11 3.04 0.90
CA SER A 216 -23.09 2.51 1.83
C SER A 216 -22.53 1.15 1.38
N ARG A 217 -23.38 0.30 0.78
CA ARG A 217 -23.01 -1.02 0.26
C ARG A 217 -22.44 -1.00 -1.16
N GLY A 218 -22.26 0.18 -1.76
CA GLY A 218 -21.72 0.31 -3.12
C GLY A 218 -22.65 -0.18 -4.25
N LEU A 219 -23.94 -0.41 -3.95
CA LEU A 219 -24.95 -0.82 -4.95
C LEU A 219 -25.39 0.35 -5.85
N LEU A 220 -25.22 1.59 -5.38
CA LEU A 220 -25.53 2.82 -6.11
C LEU A 220 -24.30 3.73 -6.13
N SER A 221 -24.02 4.36 -7.26
CA SER A 221 -22.95 5.34 -7.37
C SER A 221 -23.27 6.63 -6.63
N ASP A 222 -22.26 7.28 -6.05
CA ASP A 222 -22.41 8.57 -5.35
C ASP A 222 -22.91 9.70 -6.26
N SER A 223 -22.74 9.55 -7.57
CA SER A 223 -23.20 10.49 -8.60
C SER A 223 -24.70 10.46 -8.84
N LEU A 224 -25.43 9.47 -8.30
CA LEU A 224 -26.85 9.30 -8.59
C LEU A 224 -27.68 10.33 -7.80
N LYS A 225 -28.19 11.34 -8.52
CA LYS A 225 -29.10 12.34 -7.97
C LYS A 225 -30.51 11.78 -7.89
N VAL A 226 -31.10 11.85 -6.71
CA VAL A 226 -32.48 11.46 -6.45
C VAL A 226 -33.38 12.49 -7.14
N ASN A 227 -34.31 12.03 -7.97
CA ASN A 227 -35.42 12.89 -8.38
C ASN A 227 -36.26 13.13 -7.14
N ALA A 228 -36.39 14.40 -6.72
CA ALA A 228 -37.33 14.78 -5.68
C ALA A 228 -38.69 14.17 -6.02
N ALA A 229 -39.27 13.44 -5.07
CA ALA A 229 -40.59 12.85 -5.25
C ALA A 229 -41.58 13.96 -5.66
N PRO A 230 -42.40 13.79 -6.70
CA PRO A 230 -43.61 14.59 -6.82
C PRO A 230 -44.52 14.20 -5.66
N ASP A 231 -45.09 15.23 -5.03
CA ASP A 231 -45.95 15.22 -3.82
C ASP A 231 -46.84 13.98 -3.62
#